data_AF-A0A6L3Z051-F1
#
_entry.id   AF-A0A6L3Z051-F1
#
_cell.length_a   1.000
_cell.length_b   1.000
_cell.length_c   1.000
_cell.angle_alpha   90.00
_cell.angle_beta   90.00
_cell.angle_gamma   90.00
#
_symmetry.space_group_name_H-M   'P 1'
#
loop_
_entity.id
_entity.type
_entity.pdbx_description
1 polymer ?
#
loop_
_entity_poly.entity_id
_entity_poly.type
_entity_poly.pdbx_seq_one_letter_code
_entity_poly.pdbx_strand_id
1 'polypeptide(L)'
;MYLSDYSQNAARAQQARRRIRFLGIMPNGSRVWTPKEDQACRQYGSDYSVLMEKLPHRSYQALRSRCQKLDLRPKRQLLTAAELSKLRRLGPTATSEQLQQEFPTRTLSQIRALRQHYKIRRQQSPFKATGYPILDDIRRRCRELNYSMPDLDVIAGTKAYFQKADWHTKGIKYSAVCKAIVALDGEISVRWRDE
;
A
#
# COMPACT_ATOMS: atom_id res chain seq x y z
N MET A 1 1.92 39.50 3.70
CA MET A 1 0.47 39.24 3.56
C MET A 1 -0.27 40.43 4.11
N TYR A 2 -1.12 41.09 3.32
CA TYR A 2 -1.78 42.33 3.73
C TYR A 2 -3.17 42.05 4.35
N LEU A 3 -3.56 42.85 5.35
CA LEU A 3 -4.88 42.77 6.01
C LEU A 3 -6.05 42.97 5.02
N SER A 4 -5.83 43.70 3.93
CA SER A 4 -6.80 43.89 2.84
C SER A 4 -7.16 42.58 2.13
N ASP A 5 -6.24 41.63 2.04
CA ASP A 5 -6.49 40.35 1.36
C ASP A 5 -7.41 39.48 2.23
N TYR A 6 -7.26 39.54 3.56
CA TYR A 6 -8.13 38.83 4.50
C TYR A 6 -9.56 39.37 4.48
N SER A 7 -9.75 40.69 4.42
CA SER A 7 -11.08 41.29 4.39
C SER A 7 -11.82 41.01 3.07
N GLN A 8 -11.12 41.06 1.94
CA GLN A 8 -11.68 40.66 0.65
C GLN A 8 -12.04 39.17 0.59
N ASN A 9 -11.18 38.30 1.12
CA ASN A 9 -11.45 36.87 1.21
C ASN A 9 -12.66 36.57 2.12
N ALA A 10 -12.81 37.29 3.23
CA ALA A 10 -13.97 37.16 4.11
C ALA A 10 -15.27 37.61 3.41
N ALA A 11 -15.26 38.73 2.68
CA ALA A 11 -16.41 39.22 1.93
C ALA A 11 -16.84 38.24 0.82
N ARG A 12 -15.88 37.70 0.05
CA ARG A 12 -16.13 36.67 -0.96
C ARG A 12 -16.69 35.38 -0.33
N ALA A 13 -16.17 34.96 0.82
CA ALA A 13 -16.69 33.80 1.54
C ALA A 13 -18.14 34.02 2.02
N GLN A 14 -18.49 35.22 2.48
CA GLN A 14 -19.87 35.56 2.83
C GLN A 14 -20.80 35.54 1.62
N GLN A 15 -20.38 36.12 0.49
CA GLN A 15 -21.16 36.08 -0.76
C GLN A 15 -21.39 34.63 -1.24
N ALA A 16 -20.36 33.79 -1.18
CA ALA A 16 -20.47 32.37 -1.52
C ALA A 16 -21.47 31.65 -0.58
N ARG A 17 -21.43 31.91 0.73
CA ARG A 17 -22.40 31.35 1.69
C ARG A 17 -23.82 31.79 1.39
N ARG A 18 -24.04 33.07 1.04
CA ARG A 18 -25.36 33.60 0.63
C ARG A 18 -25.87 32.89 -0.62
N ARG A 19 -25.02 32.73 -1.64
CA ARG A 19 -25.36 32.01 -2.88
C ARG A 19 -25.71 30.55 -2.63
N ILE A 20 -24.92 29.84 -1.80
CA ILE A 20 -25.18 28.44 -1.43
C ILE A 20 -26.52 28.33 -0.69
N ARG A 21 -26.82 29.26 0.22
CA ARG A 21 -28.09 29.27 0.96
C ARG A 21 -29.29 29.52 0.04
N PHE A 22 -29.14 30.42 -0.94
CA PHE A 22 -30.19 30.75 -1.89
C PHE A 22 -30.44 29.62 -2.89
N LEU A 23 -29.39 29.08 -3.50
CA LEU A 23 -29.51 28.03 -4.54
C LEU A 23 -29.70 26.62 -3.95
N GLY A 24 -29.29 26.39 -2.70
CA GLY A 24 -29.30 25.05 -2.09
C GLY A 24 -28.29 24.09 -2.74
N ILE A 25 -27.31 24.61 -3.48
CA ILE A 25 -26.29 23.84 -4.21
C ILE A 25 -24.91 24.38 -3.83
N MET A 26 -23.98 23.48 -3.54
CA MET A 26 -22.57 23.80 -3.31
C MET A 26 -21.87 24.14 -4.64
N PRO A 27 -20.74 24.87 -4.63
CA PRO A 27 -20.03 25.24 -5.86
C PRO A 27 -19.60 24.06 -6.74
N ASN A 28 -19.47 22.86 -6.16
CA ASN A 28 -19.18 21.61 -6.86
C ASN A 28 -20.43 20.91 -7.45
N GLY A 29 -21.59 21.56 -7.47
CA GLY A 29 -22.84 21.02 -7.99
C GLY A 29 -23.60 20.10 -7.03
N SER A 30 -23.06 19.79 -5.85
CA SER A 30 -23.74 18.93 -4.88
C SER A 30 -24.84 19.67 -4.10
N ARG A 31 -26.01 19.05 -3.93
CA ARG A 31 -27.12 19.65 -3.15
C ARG A 31 -26.74 19.78 -1.67
N VAL A 32 -27.11 20.88 -1.03
CA VAL A 32 -26.98 21.07 0.42
C VAL A 32 -27.89 20.08 1.16
N TRP A 33 -27.45 19.57 2.31
CA TRP A 33 -28.25 18.68 3.13
C TRP A 33 -29.36 19.44 3.82
N THR A 34 -30.59 18.94 3.70
CA THR A 34 -31.76 19.49 4.39
C THR A 34 -31.97 18.80 5.74
N PRO A 35 -32.61 19.48 6.72
CA PRO A 35 -32.88 18.87 8.03
C PRO A 35 -33.79 17.63 7.93
N LYS A 36 -34.68 17.57 6.92
CA LYS A 36 -35.50 16.38 6.64
C LYS A 36 -34.65 15.18 6.22
N GLU A 37 -33.64 15.40 5.38
CA GLU A 37 -32.68 14.35 4.98
C GLU A 37 -31.86 13.86 6.18
N ASP A 38 -31.45 14.76 7.08
CA ASP A 38 -30.72 14.38 8.30
C ASP A 38 -31.58 13.53 9.24
N GLN A 39 -32.87 13.84 9.36
CA GLN A 39 -33.81 13.05 10.15
C GLN A 39 -33.97 11.65 9.56
N ALA A 40 -34.09 11.52 8.24
CA ALA A 40 -34.10 10.22 7.57
C ALA A 40 -32.80 9.44 7.84
N CYS A 41 -31.63 10.11 7.77
CA CYS A 41 -30.35 9.48 8.11
C CYS A 41 -30.29 9.01 9.57
N ARG A 42 -30.86 9.76 10.53
CA ARG A 42 -30.91 9.34 11.94
C ARG A 42 -31.83 8.15 12.17
N GLN A 43 -32.94 8.06 11.44
CA GLN A 43 -33.91 6.97 11.56
C GLN A 43 -33.42 5.68 10.92
N TYR A 44 -32.79 5.76 9.75
CA TYR A 44 -32.41 4.58 8.92
C TYR A 44 -30.90 4.42 8.73
N GLY A 45 -30.06 5.03 9.58
CA GLY A 45 -28.59 5.06 9.43
C GLY A 45 -27.89 3.69 9.45
N SER A 46 -28.57 2.65 9.94
CA SER A 46 -28.15 1.24 9.85
C SER A 46 -28.22 0.72 8.42
N ASP A 47 -29.33 1.01 7.72
CA ASP A 47 -29.76 0.34 6.49
C ASP A 47 -29.72 1.27 5.27
N TYR A 48 -28.63 1.16 4.51
CA TYR A 48 -28.40 2.02 3.35
C TYR A 48 -29.34 1.74 2.17
N SER A 49 -29.86 0.52 2.05
CA SER A 49 -30.86 0.18 1.03
C SER A 49 -32.09 1.07 1.18
N VAL A 50 -32.64 1.15 2.40
CA VAL A 50 -33.79 1.98 2.75
C VAL A 50 -33.47 3.47 2.55
N LEU A 51 -32.27 3.91 2.93
CA LEU A 51 -31.86 5.30 2.69
C LEU A 51 -31.76 5.64 1.21
N MET A 52 -31.29 4.72 0.36
CA MET A 52 -31.20 4.93 -1.07
C MET A 52 -32.59 4.99 -1.73
N GLU A 53 -33.55 4.21 -1.25
CA GLU A 53 -34.95 4.29 -1.69
C GLU A 53 -35.62 5.61 -1.27
N LYS A 54 -35.37 6.07 -0.04
CA LYS A 54 -35.94 7.32 0.49
C LYS A 54 -35.27 8.57 -0.08
N LEU A 55 -33.99 8.49 -0.44
CA LEU A 55 -33.17 9.60 -0.95
C LEU A 55 -32.49 9.22 -2.28
N PRO A 56 -33.25 8.96 -3.36
CA PRO A 56 -32.71 8.45 -4.62
C PRO A 56 -31.79 9.45 -5.32
N HIS A 57 -31.94 10.75 -5.04
CA HIS A 57 -31.07 11.81 -5.55
C HIS A 57 -29.71 11.89 -4.85
N ARG A 58 -29.45 11.05 -3.84
CA ARG A 58 -28.18 11.01 -3.10
C ARG A 58 -27.44 9.71 -3.41
N SER A 59 -26.16 9.83 -3.74
CA SER A 59 -25.30 8.66 -3.92
C SER A 59 -25.05 7.96 -2.58
N TYR A 60 -24.78 6.65 -2.65
CA TYR A 60 -24.37 5.85 -1.49
C TYR A 60 -23.22 6.49 -0.69
N GLN A 61 -22.20 7.01 -1.39
CA GLN A 61 -21.06 7.67 -0.74
C GLN A 61 -21.46 8.94 0.01
N ALA A 62 -22.42 9.71 -0.52
CA ALA A 62 -22.95 10.90 0.15
C ALA A 62 -23.70 10.51 1.43
N LEU A 63 -24.59 9.51 1.37
CA LEU A 63 -25.31 8.95 2.52
C LEU A 63 -24.35 8.45 3.60
N ARG A 64 -23.37 7.64 3.20
CA ARG A 64 -22.34 7.09 4.09
C ARG A 64 -21.55 8.19 4.80
N SER A 65 -21.09 9.18 4.04
CA SER A 65 -20.30 10.30 4.57
C SER A 65 -21.14 11.18 5.50
N ARG A 66 -22.43 11.36 5.21
CA ARG A 66 -23.33 12.13 6.08
C ARG A 66 -23.62 11.41 7.38
N CYS A 67 -23.91 10.11 7.35
CA CYS A 67 -24.10 9.31 8.56
C CYS A 67 -22.87 9.34 9.46
N GLN A 68 -21.66 9.34 8.88
CA GLN A 68 -20.41 9.50 9.63
C GLN A 68 -20.27 10.91 10.25
N LYS A 69 -20.71 11.97 9.56
CA LYS A 69 -20.73 13.35 10.11
C LYS A 69 -21.75 13.53 11.23
N LEU A 70 -22.84 12.76 11.20
CA LEU A 70 -23.86 12.74 12.24
C LEU A 70 -23.49 11.82 13.41
N ASP A 71 -22.25 11.30 13.44
CA ASP A 71 -21.73 10.37 14.46
C ASP A 71 -22.56 9.08 14.62
N LEU A 72 -23.38 8.73 13.62
CA LEU A 72 -24.14 7.46 13.57
C LEU A 72 -23.23 6.26 13.28
N ARG A 73 -21.97 6.50 12.93
CA ARG A 73 -20.96 5.47 12.66
C ARG A 73 -19.60 5.86 13.23
N PRO A 74 -18.82 4.86 13.65
CA PRO A 74 -17.46 5.11 14.11
C PRO A 74 -16.63 5.74 12.99
N LYS A 75 -15.90 6.80 13.34
CA LYS A 75 -14.93 7.41 12.44
C LYS A 75 -13.79 6.41 12.20
N ARG A 76 -13.24 6.41 10.99
CA ARG A 76 -12.02 5.63 10.71
C ARG A 76 -10.93 6.08 11.67
N GLN A 77 -10.41 5.15 12.47
CA GLN A 77 -9.27 5.43 13.34
C GLN A 77 -8.07 5.76 12.47
N LEU A 78 -7.56 6.99 12.61
CA LEU A 78 -6.33 7.40 11.96
C LEU A 78 -5.15 6.62 12.56
N LEU A 79 -4.12 6.38 11.75
CA LEU A 79 -2.88 5.82 12.25
C LEU A 79 -2.13 6.91 13.00
N THR A 80 -1.83 6.69 14.28
CA THR A 80 -1.01 7.62 15.06
C THR A 80 0.46 7.52 14.64
N ALA A 81 1.23 8.59 14.87
CA ALA A 81 2.67 8.60 14.56
C ALA A 81 3.45 7.51 15.33
N ALA A 82 3.05 7.22 16.57
CA ALA A 82 3.64 6.16 17.37
C ALA A 82 3.40 4.77 16.75
N GLU A 83 2.16 4.50 16.31
CA GLU A 83 1.82 3.24 15.64
C GLU A 83 2.53 3.10 14.30
N LEU A 84 2.68 4.18 13.53
CA LEU A 84 3.44 4.17 12.29
C LEU A 84 4.93 3.86 12.53
N SER A 85 5.53 4.47 13.56
CA SER A 85 6.92 4.23 13.91
C SER A 85 7.14 2.78 14.35
N LYS A 86 6.21 2.24 15.17
CA LYS A 86 6.20 0.83 15.55
C LYS A 86 6.05 -0.08 14.32
N LEU A 87 5.16 0.24 13.39
CA LEU A 87 4.92 -0.53 12.18
C LEU A 87 6.13 -0.52 11.22
N ARG A 88 6.88 0.57 11.15
CA ARG A 88 8.12 0.64 10.36
C ARG A 88 9.21 -0.26 10.94
N ARG A 89 9.33 -0.32 12.27
CA ARG A 89 10.29 -1.16 12.96
C ARG A 89 9.96 -2.66 12.83
N LEU A 90 8.71 -3.02 13.08
CA LEU A 90 8.28 -4.43 13.12
C LEU A 90 7.84 -4.99 11.76
N GLY A 91 7.29 -4.14 10.89
CA GLY A 91 6.71 -4.58 9.61
C GLY A 91 7.62 -5.41 8.71
N PRO A 92 8.94 -5.15 8.62
CA PRO A 92 9.84 -5.94 7.79
C PRO A 92 10.04 -7.38 8.27
N THR A 93 10.10 -7.61 9.59
CA THR A 93 10.54 -8.88 10.21
C THR A 93 9.42 -9.65 10.89
N ALA A 94 8.44 -8.97 11.47
CA ALA A 94 7.44 -9.58 12.35
C ALA A 94 6.48 -10.53 11.63
N THR A 95 6.10 -11.60 12.34
CA THR A 95 5.06 -12.56 11.93
C THR A 95 3.67 -11.95 12.10
N SER A 96 2.67 -12.50 11.40
CA SER A 96 1.26 -12.04 11.51
C SER A 96 0.77 -12.02 12.97
N GLU A 97 1.10 -13.04 13.76
CA GLU A 97 0.70 -13.16 15.18
C GLU A 97 1.32 -12.06 16.04
N GLN A 98 2.62 -11.82 15.87
CA GLN A 98 3.35 -10.75 16.56
C GLN A 98 2.76 -9.37 16.23
N LEU A 99 2.39 -9.14 14.95
CA LEU A 99 1.72 -7.91 14.54
C LEU A 99 0.33 -7.76 15.18
N GLN A 100 -0.40 -8.85 15.39
CA GLN A 100 -1.71 -8.78 16.05
C GLN A 100 -1.58 -8.50 17.55
N GLN A 101 -0.58 -9.07 18.22
CA GLN A 101 -0.29 -8.80 19.63
C GLN A 101 0.12 -7.34 19.85
N GLU A 102 0.93 -6.78 18.96
CA GLU A 102 1.45 -5.40 19.06
C GLU A 102 0.44 -4.31 18.67
N PHE A 103 -0.59 -4.69 17.91
CA PHE A 103 -1.66 -3.80 17.44
C PHE A 103 -3.04 -4.41 17.75
N PRO A 104 -3.44 -4.52 19.04
CA PRO A 104 -4.69 -5.18 19.43
C PRO A 104 -5.94 -4.44 18.91
N THR A 105 -5.81 -3.14 18.64
CA THR A 105 -6.89 -2.29 18.11
C THR A 105 -7.15 -2.49 16.62
N ARG A 106 -6.23 -3.14 15.88
CA ARG A 106 -6.32 -3.28 14.43
C ARG A 106 -6.36 -4.73 13.99
N THR A 107 -7.15 -4.97 12.96
CA THR A 107 -7.17 -6.28 12.30
C THR A 107 -5.98 -6.44 11.38
N LEU A 108 -5.58 -7.68 11.12
CA LEU A 108 -4.48 -8.00 10.20
C LEU A 108 -4.70 -7.42 8.79
N SER A 109 -5.95 -7.37 8.34
CA SER A 109 -6.32 -6.77 7.05
C SER A 109 -5.99 -5.27 7.02
N GLN A 110 -6.33 -4.55 8.09
CA GLN A 110 -5.99 -3.13 8.23
C GLN A 110 -4.47 -2.93 8.26
N ILE A 111 -3.73 -3.76 9.00
CA ILE A 111 -2.27 -3.69 9.06
C ILE A 111 -1.64 -3.93 7.68
N ARG A 112 -2.14 -4.90 6.90
CA ARG A 112 -1.70 -5.14 5.52
C ARG A 112 -1.95 -3.93 4.61
N ALA A 113 -3.15 -3.34 4.68
CA ALA A 113 -3.48 -2.14 3.91
C ALA A 113 -2.56 -0.97 4.27
N LEU A 114 -2.25 -0.78 5.56
CA LEU A 114 -1.31 0.24 6.03
C LEU A 114 0.11 -0.01 5.51
N ARG A 115 0.59 -1.26 5.53
CA ARG A 115 1.91 -1.61 4.98
C ARG A 115 2.03 -1.28 3.49
N GLN A 116 0.99 -1.59 2.71
CA GLN A 116 0.95 -1.25 1.28
C GLN A 116 0.96 0.27 1.06
N HIS A 117 0.11 0.99 1.80
CA HIS A 117 0.03 2.45 1.73
C HIS A 117 1.36 3.14 2.04
N TYR A 118 2.04 2.71 3.11
CA TYR A 118 3.33 3.26 3.53
C TYR A 118 4.55 2.57 2.89
N LYS A 119 4.33 1.67 1.92
CA LYS A 119 5.38 0.93 1.19
C LYS A 119 6.35 0.18 2.10
N ILE A 120 5.89 -0.32 3.25
CA ILE A 120 6.68 -1.09 4.21
C ILE A 120 6.76 -2.54 3.73
N ARG A 121 7.83 -2.84 3.00
CA ARG A 121 8.09 -4.17 2.41
C ARG A 121 8.57 -5.15 3.49
N ARG A 122 8.25 -6.43 3.30
CA ARG A 122 8.80 -7.51 4.12
C ARG A 122 10.27 -7.69 3.74
N GLN A 123 11.11 -8.01 4.71
CA GLN A 123 12.48 -8.43 4.42
C GLN A 123 12.45 -9.67 3.51
N GLN A 124 13.33 -9.71 2.51
CA GLN A 124 13.35 -10.83 1.57
C GLN A 124 13.82 -12.10 2.29
N SER A 125 12.99 -13.15 2.20
CA SER A 125 13.36 -14.49 2.69
C SER A 125 14.64 -14.96 2.01
N PRO A 126 15.47 -15.78 2.69
CA PRO A 126 16.62 -16.41 2.05
C PRO A 126 16.17 -17.21 0.82
N PHE A 127 17.00 -17.19 -0.22
CA PHE A 127 16.77 -18.02 -1.39
C PHE A 127 16.81 -19.48 -0.96
N LYS A 128 15.82 -20.27 -1.39
CA LYS A 128 15.81 -21.71 -1.17
C LYS A 128 16.97 -22.35 -1.95
N ALA A 129 17.62 -23.34 -1.33
CA ALA A 129 18.64 -24.13 -2.02
C ALA A 129 18.03 -24.83 -3.25
N THR A 130 18.75 -24.80 -4.36
CA THR A 130 18.37 -25.40 -5.64
C THR A 130 18.91 -26.82 -5.79
N GLY A 131 19.87 -27.22 -4.94
CA GLY A 131 20.55 -28.52 -5.04
C GLY A 131 21.77 -28.50 -5.97
N TYR A 132 22.04 -27.36 -6.62
CA TYR A 132 23.23 -27.16 -7.44
C TYR A 132 24.18 -26.20 -6.72
N PRO A 133 25.36 -26.69 -6.27
CA PRO A 133 26.28 -25.89 -5.44
C PRO A 133 26.63 -24.53 -6.04
N ILE A 134 26.92 -24.49 -7.36
CA ILE A 134 27.31 -23.27 -8.06
C ILE A 134 26.17 -22.22 -8.05
N LEU A 135 24.93 -22.66 -8.25
CA LEU A 135 23.77 -21.74 -8.24
C LEU A 135 23.45 -21.28 -6.82
N ASP A 136 23.61 -22.16 -5.82
CA ASP A 136 23.38 -21.82 -4.42
C ASP A 136 24.42 -20.82 -3.89
N ASP A 137 25.67 -20.94 -4.34
CA ASP A 137 26.74 -19.98 -4.05
C ASP A 137 26.46 -18.59 -4.66
N ILE A 138 26.04 -18.54 -5.94
CA ILE A 138 25.61 -17.29 -6.60
C ILE A 138 24.44 -16.66 -5.84
N ARG A 139 23.44 -17.46 -5.44
CA ARG A 139 22.29 -16.98 -4.68
C ARG A 139 22.68 -16.45 -3.30
N ARG A 140 23.61 -17.12 -2.62
CA ARG A 140 24.17 -16.65 -1.34
C ARG A 140 24.86 -15.29 -1.53
N ARG A 141 25.70 -15.16 -2.57
CA ARG A 141 26.41 -13.92 -2.87
C ARG A 141 25.46 -12.78 -3.22
N CYS A 142 24.42 -13.02 -4.02
CA CYS A 142 23.37 -12.04 -4.28
C CYS A 142 22.70 -11.55 -2.99
N ARG A 143 22.46 -12.45 -2.03
CA ARG A 143 21.87 -12.08 -0.74
C ARG A 143 22.80 -11.20 0.09
N GLU A 144 24.09 -11.48 0.10
CA GLU A 144 25.09 -10.64 0.78
C GLU A 144 25.09 -9.22 0.22
N LEU A 145 24.97 -9.09 -1.11
CA LEU A 145 24.92 -7.81 -1.81
C LEU A 145 23.52 -7.17 -1.85
N ASN A 146 22.52 -7.78 -1.21
CA ASN A 146 21.12 -7.37 -1.24
C ASN A 146 20.50 -7.26 -2.65
N TYR A 147 21.02 -8.00 -3.63
CA TYR A 147 20.44 -8.09 -4.96
C TYR A 147 19.33 -9.14 -5.04
N SER A 148 18.26 -8.80 -5.75
CA SER A 148 17.24 -9.77 -6.12
C SER A 148 17.65 -10.55 -7.38
N MET A 149 17.05 -11.73 -7.62
CA MET A 149 17.32 -12.51 -8.84
C MET A 149 17.01 -11.74 -10.15
N PRO A 150 15.93 -10.92 -10.23
CA PRO A 150 15.74 -9.99 -11.33
C PRO A 150 16.88 -8.98 -11.49
N ASP A 151 17.41 -8.45 -10.39
CA ASP A 151 18.52 -7.51 -10.45
C ASP A 151 19.78 -8.20 -11.00
N LEU A 152 20.04 -9.44 -10.58
CA LEU A 152 21.13 -10.26 -11.12
C LEU A 152 21.00 -10.46 -12.64
N ASP A 153 19.80 -10.74 -13.13
CA ASP A 153 19.56 -10.89 -14.57
C ASP A 153 19.87 -9.62 -15.38
N VAL A 154 19.61 -8.45 -14.78
CA VAL A 154 19.92 -7.14 -15.37
C VAL A 154 21.43 -6.89 -15.37
N ILE A 155 22.11 -7.13 -14.25
CA ILE A 155 23.56 -6.91 -14.10
C ILE A 155 24.35 -7.89 -14.99
N ALA A 156 23.96 -9.16 -15.02
CA ALA A 156 24.62 -10.21 -15.80
C ALA A 156 24.19 -10.25 -17.29
N GLY A 157 23.15 -9.50 -17.68
CA GLY A 157 22.61 -9.52 -19.04
C GLY A 157 22.04 -10.88 -19.45
N THR A 158 21.50 -11.66 -18.50
CA THR A 158 20.99 -13.03 -18.71
C THR A 158 19.49 -13.08 -18.99
N LYS A 159 18.89 -11.92 -19.32
CA LYS A 159 17.47 -11.70 -19.62
C LYS A 159 16.56 -11.98 -18.42
N ALA A 160 16.10 -13.21 -18.26
CA ALA A 160 15.15 -13.61 -17.21
C ALA A 160 15.47 -15.02 -16.67
N TYR A 161 16.72 -15.47 -16.83
CA TYR A 161 17.14 -16.82 -16.50
C TYR A 161 17.05 -17.07 -14.99
N PHE A 162 17.60 -16.15 -14.19
CA PHE A 162 17.57 -16.24 -12.73
C PHE A 162 16.22 -15.89 -12.13
N GLN A 163 15.49 -14.96 -12.74
CA GLN A 163 14.14 -14.60 -12.37
C GLN A 163 13.16 -15.77 -12.53
N LYS A 164 13.23 -16.50 -13.65
CA LYS A 164 12.30 -17.60 -13.96
C LYS A 164 12.73 -18.96 -13.44
N ALA A 165 13.93 -19.06 -12.87
CA ALA A 165 14.52 -20.32 -12.46
C ALA A 165 14.51 -21.37 -13.59
N ASP A 166 14.90 -20.93 -14.79
CA ASP A 166 14.85 -21.71 -16.04
C ASP A 166 15.69 -23.00 -15.96
N TRP A 167 16.58 -23.15 -14.97
CA TRP A 167 17.33 -24.38 -14.70
C TRP A 167 16.46 -25.58 -14.33
N HIS A 168 15.26 -25.37 -13.76
CA HIS A 168 14.35 -26.48 -13.45
C HIS A 168 13.72 -27.12 -14.69
N THR A 169 13.56 -26.38 -15.78
CA THR A 169 12.84 -26.83 -16.98
C THR A 169 13.74 -27.08 -18.19
N LYS A 170 14.80 -26.27 -18.35
CA LYS A 170 15.67 -26.29 -19.54
C LYS A 170 17.11 -26.74 -19.23
N GLY A 171 17.38 -27.11 -17.98
CA GLY A 171 18.72 -27.44 -17.52
C GLY A 171 19.61 -26.23 -17.27
N ILE A 172 20.82 -26.50 -16.75
CA ILE A 172 21.78 -25.45 -16.35
C ILE A 172 22.44 -24.86 -17.59
N LYS A 173 22.34 -23.55 -17.75
CA LYS A 173 23.04 -22.80 -18.79
C LYS A 173 24.33 -22.25 -18.24
N TYR A 174 25.43 -22.96 -18.48
CA TYR A 174 26.75 -22.55 -17.99
C TYR A 174 27.15 -21.14 -18.45
N SER A 175 26.75 -20.71 -19.65
CA SER A 175 27.00 -19.33 -20.11
C SER A 175 26.33 -18.26 -19.24
N ALA A 176 25.12 -18.51 -18.74
CA ALA A 176 24.43 -17.59 -17.83
C ALA A 176 25.07 -17.61 -16.43
N VAL A 177 25.50 -18.78 -15.97
CA VAL A 177 26.22 -18.96 -14.72
C VAL A 177 27.55 -18.21 -14.76
N CYS A 178 28.35 -18.35 -15.83
CA CYS A 178 29.63 -17.65 -15.94
C CYS A 178 29.45 -16.12 -15.95
N LYS A 179 28.45 -15.61 -16.68
CA LYS A 179 28.13 -14.18 -16.68
C LYS A 179 27.72 -13.67 -15.30
N ALA A 180 26.95 -14.45 -14.55
CA ALA A 180 26.56 -14.10 -13.20
C ALA A 180 27.74 -14.10 -12.23
N ILE A 181 28.68 -15.06 -12.36
CA ILE A 181 29.89 -15.09 -11.53
C ILE A 181 30.74 -13.86 -11.78
N VAL A 182 30.99 -13.51 -13.05
CA VAL A 182 31.74 -12.28 -13.41
C VAL A 182 31.01 -11.02 -12.92
N ALA A 183 29.69 -10.97 -13.06
CA ALA A 183 28.88 -9.84 -12.60
C ALA A 183 28.86 -9.65 -11.08
N LEU A 184 29.22 -10.68 -10.31
CA LEU A 184 29.31 -10.66 -8.85
C LEU A 184 30.77 -10.59 -8.36
N ASP A 185 31.70 -10.22 -9.24
CA ASP A 185 33.14 -10.14 -9.01
C ASP A 185 33.76 -11.48 -8.55
N GLY A 186 33.26 -12.60 -9.08
CA GLY A 186 33.79 -13.93 -8.83
C GLY A 186 34.72 -14.43 -9.94
N GLU A 187 35.60 -15.36 -9.57
CA GLU A 187 36.52 -16.04 -10.49
C GLU A 187 36.11 -17.49 -10.72
N ILE A 188 36.34 -18.01 -11.93
CA ILE A 188 36.04 -19.39 -12.30
C ILE A 188 37.35 -20.10 -12.59
N SER A 189 37.73 -21.04 -11.72
CA SER A 189 38.88 -21.93 -11.95
C SER A 189 38.41 -23.33 -12.35
N VAL A 190 38.92 -23.85 -13.47
CA VAL A 190 38.71 -25.25 -13.85
C VAL A 190 39.80 -26.10 -13.19
N ARG A 191 39.41 -27.06 -12.36
CA ARG A 191 40.30 -28.09 -11.83
C ARG A 191 39.91 -29.43 -12.43
N TRP A 192 40.86 -30.04 -13.13
CA TRP A 192 40.73 -31.43 -13.55
C TRP A 192 41.10 -32.33 -12.37
N ARG A 193 40.44 -33.47 -12.24
CA ARG A 193 40.92 -34.50 -11.31
C ARG A 193 42.14 -35.13 -11.97
N ASP A 194 43.30 -34.98 -11.35
CA ASP A 194 44.44 -35.85 -11.64
C ASP A 194 44.08 -37.24 -11.09
N GLU A 195 44.31 -38.29 -11.90
CA GLU A 195 44.05 -39.70 -11.52
C GLU A 195 44.71 -40.09 -10.19
#